data_AF-A0A1S8ARA2-F1
#
_entry.id   AF-A0A1S8ARA2-F1
#
_cell.length_a   1.000
_cell.length_b   1.000
_cell.length_c   1.000
_cell.angle_alpha   90.00
_cell.angle_beta   90.00
_cell.angle_gamma   90.00
#
_symmetry.space_group_name_H-M   'P 1'
#
loop_
_entity.id
_entity.type
_entity.pdbx_description
1 polymer ?
#
loop_
_entity_poly.entity_id
_entity_poly.type
_entity_poly.pdbx_seq_one_letter_code
_entity_poly.pdbx_strand_id
1 'polypeptide(L)'
;MMPEELQSKLVGDEEERAVSPVIGVILMVAITVILAAVIAAFVLDMGDPGNKSISASADIGENETENITVELTAGGSNIDGIAFVDSSGEITVHDPNLNSTGANGVYGTKIDSGSQAAAGDADAVLSDDSYTIYAYQGSVEHGDSIDDADASVEIGSVEYDAPSP
;
A
#
# COMPACT_ATOMS: atom_id res chain seq x y z
N MET A 1 40.04 -43.99 66.55
CA MET A 1 40.27 -44.03 65.09
C MET A 1 38.91 -43.74 64.44
N MET A 2 38.68 -42.49 64.03
CA MET A 2 37.43 -42.05 63.38
C MET A 2 37.74 -41.69 61.91
N PRO A 3 36.82 -41.96 60.96
CA PRO A 3 37.12 -41.85 59.53
C PRO A 3 36.75 -40.47 58.97
N GLU A 4 37.66 -39.88 58.19
CA GLU A 4 37.51 -38.61 57.47
C GLU A 4 36.91 -38.79 56.06
N GLU A 5 35.83 -39.56 55.90
CA GLU A 5 35.29 -39.89 54.55
C GLU A 5 33.96 -39.20 54.21
N LEU A 6 33.66 -38.02 54.77
CA LEU A 6 32.37 -37.35 54.53
C LEU A 6 32.44 -35.94 53.91
N GLN A 7 33.61 -35.40 53.58
CA GLN A 7 33.70 -34.02 53.09
C GLN A 7 33.73 -33.83 51.57
N SER A 8 33.89 -34.88 50.75
CA SER A 8 34.05 -34.69 49.30
C SER A 8 32.75 -34.61 48.49
N LYS A 9 31.58 -34.69 49.12
CA LYS A 9 30.29 -34.83 48.40
C LYS A 9 29.43 -33.56 48.29
N LEU A 10 29.93 -32.40 48.70
CA LEU A 10 29.20 -31.11 48.69
C LEU A 10 29.85 -30.02 47.82
N VAL A 11 30.96 -30.34 47.15
CA VAL A 11 31.62 -29.49 46.17
C VAL A 11 31.41 -30.18 44.83
N GLY A 12 30.45 -29.68 44.05
CA GLY A 12 30.24 -30.15 42.67
C GLY A 12 31.54 -30.08 41.87
N ASP A 13 31.70 -31.03 40.95
CA ASP A 13 32.91 -31.27 40.15
C ASP A 13 33.55 -29.95 39.73
N GLU A 14 34.88 -29.88 39.93
CA GLU A 14 35.72 -28.69 39.74
C GLU A 14 35.70 -28.17 38.30
N GLU A 15 35.14 -28.97 37.39
CA GLU A 15 34.95 -28.72 35.96
C GLU A 15 33.76 -27.79 35.67
N GLU A 16 32.84 -27.60 36.63
CA GLU A 16 31.62 -26.79 36.45
C GLU A 16 31.72 -25.40 37.10
N ARG A 17 32.84 -25.13 37.79
CA ARG A 17 33.12 -23.80 38.36
C ARG A 17 34.06 -23.00 37.46
N ALA A 18 33.60 -21.78 37.21
CA ALA A 18 34.36 -20.63 36.74
C ALA A 18 34.49 -20.48 35.22
N VAL A 19 33.35 -20.19 34.60
CA VAL A 19 33.36 -19.08 33.64
C VAL A 19 33.95 -17.89 34.39
N SER A 20 35.09 -17.35 33.93
CA SER A 20 35.75 -16.26 34.65
C SER A 20 34.81 -15.05 34.75
N PRO A 21 34.86 -14.24 35.83
CA PRO A 21 33.99 -13.08 35.98
C PRO A 21 33.96 -12.16 34.75
N VAL A 22 35.10 -12.08 34.05
CA VAL A 22 35.25 -11.28 32.84
C VAL A 22 34.58 -11.95 31.64
N ILE A 23 34.73 -13.27 31.47
CA ILE A 23 34.09 -14.01 30.37
C ILE A 23 32.57 -14.03 30.55
N GLY A 24 32.06 -14.15 31.78
CA GLY A 24 30.63 -14.08 32.06
C GLY A 24 30.01 -12.74 31.66
N VAL A 25 30.70 -11.63 31.96
CA VAL A 25 30.26 -10.28 31.56
C VAL A 25 30.29 -10.12 30.04
N ILE A 26 31.34 -10.59 29.37
CA ILE A 26 31.42 -10.51 27.90
C ILE A 26 30.28 -11.28 27.25
N LEU A 27 29.99 -12.50 27.71
CA LEU A 27 28.90 -13.32 27.17
C LEU A 27 27.52 -12.71 27.44
N MET A 28 27.30 -12.16 28.63
CA MET A 28 26.05 -11.50 28.99
C MET A 28 25.80 -10.24 28.14
N VAL A 29 26.83 -9.42 27.98
CA VAL A 29 26.73 -8.20 27.15
C VAL A 29 26.57 -8.56 25.68
N ALA A 30 27.31 -9.54 25.18
CA ALA A 30 27.21 -9.96 23.78
C ALA A 30 25.79 -10.38 23.39
N ILE A 31 25.14 -11.23 24.20
CA ILE A 31 23.79 -11.72 23.90
C ILE A 31 22.77 -10.59 23.98
N THR A 32 22.84 -9.73 24.99
CA THR A 32 21.89 -8.63 25.15
C THR A 32 22.02 -7.58 24.04
N VAL A 33 23.24 -7.30 23.57
CA VAL A 33 23.48 -6.40 22.43
C VAL A 33 22.94 -6.99 21.13
N ILE A 34 23.14 -8.28 20.88
CA ILE A 34 22.59 -8.96 19.70
C ILE A 34 21.06 -8.93 19.73
N LEU A 35 20.44 -9.31 20.86
CA LEU A 35 18.98 -9.31 20.98
C LEU A 35 18.38 -7.91 20.84
N ALA A 36 19.00 -6.90 21.45
CA ALA A 36 18.55 -5.52 21.32
C ALA A 36 18.63 -5.03 19.87
N ALA A 37 19.73 -5.31 19.17
CA ALA A 37 19.91 -4.92 17.76
C ALA A 37 18.89 -5.62 16.85
N VAL A 38 18.65 -6.91 17.05
CA VAL A 38 17.71 -7.70 16.26
C VAL A 38 16.27 -7.22 16.48
N ILE A 39 15.86 -7.01 17.74
CA ILE A 39 14.51 -6.49 18.04
C ILE A 39 14.35 -5.07 17.50
N ALA A 40 15.38 -4.22 17.61
CA ALA A 40 15.33 -2.88 17.03
C ALA A 40 15.12 -2.93 15.51
N ALA A 41 15.78 -3.86 14.80
CA ALA A 41 15.54 -4.08 13.37
C ALA A 41 14.09 -4.51 13.09
N PHE A 42 13.55 -5.49 13.84
CA PHE A 42 12.15 -5.91 13.68
C PHE A 42 11.13 -4.83 14.03
N VAL A 43 11.39 -4.00 15.04
CA VAL A 43 10.50 -2.90 15.44
C VAL A 43 10.56 -1.75 14.44
N LEU A 44 11.73 -1.48 13.85
CA LEU A 44 11.88 -0.47 12.79
C LEU A 44 11.27 -0.94 11.47
N ASP A 45 11.37 -2.23 11.16
CA ASP A 45 10.76 -2.86 9.98
C ASP A 45 9.22 -2.94 10.10
N MET A 46 8.70 -2.93 11.33
CA MET A 46 7.27 -2.73 11.61
C MET A 46 6.90 -1.25 11.83
N GLY A 47 7.90 -0.37 11.79
CA GLY A 47 7.82 1.04 12.12
C GLY A 47 7.37 1.86 10.91
N ASP A 48 6.06 2.06 10.86
CA ASP A 48 5.31 2.83 9.86
C ASP A 48 4.96 2.01 8.60
N PRO A 49 3.92 1.14 8.66
CA PRO A 49 3.00 1.15 7.54
C PRO A 49 2.37 2.54 7.61
N GLY A 50 3.04 3.55 7.03
CA GLY A 50 2.53 4.91 6.97
C GLY A 50 1.06 4.77 6.65
N ASN A 51 0.22 5.08 7.63
CA ASN A 51 -1.21 4.90 7.52
C ASN A 51 -1.66 6.00 6.57
N LYS A 52 -1.34 5.83 5.29
CA LYS A 52 -1.76 6.59 4.14
C LYS A 52 -3.24 6.27 4.00
N SER A 53 -4.01 6.67 5.01
CA SER A 53 -5.45 6.64 4.99
C SER A 53 -5.88 7.76 4.07
N ILE A 54 -5.91 7.42 2.79
CA ILE A 54 -6.60 8.20 1.80
C ILE A 54 -8.10 8.08 2.07
N SER A 55 -8.82 9.18 1.89
CA SER A 55 -10.27 9.21 1.95
C SER A 55 -10.71 10.22 0.94
N ALA A 56 -11.43 9.78 -0.09
CA ALA A 56 -11.88 10.60 -1.20
C ALA A 56 -13.33 10.27 -1.53
N SER A 57 -14.03 11.22 -2.11
CA SER A 57 -15.38 11.02 -2.63
C SER A 57 -15.50 11.82 -3.91
N ALA A 58 -16.16 11.24 -4.91
CA ALA A 58 -16.43 11.90 -6.17
C ALA A 58 -17.91 11.77 -6.52
N ASP A 59 -18.44 12.80 -7.17
CA ASP A 59 -19.68 12.72 -7.91
C ASP A 59 -19.35 12.24 -9.32
N ILE A 60 -19.97 11.13 -9.71
CA ILE A 60 -19.78 10.50 -11.02
C ILE A 60 -21.10 10.62 -11.77
N GLY A 61 -21.04 11.26 -12.93
CA GLY A 61 -22.18 11.49 -13.79
C GLY A 61 -21.95 10.92 -15.17
N GLU A 62 -22.98 10.31 -15.73
CA GLU A 62 -23.02 9.89 -17.13
C GLU A 62 -23.90 10.87 -17.90
N ASN A 63 -23.43 11.30 -19.07
CA ASN A 63 -24.20 12.17 -19.96
C ASN A 63 -24.68 11.37 -21.18
N GLU A 64 -25.81 11.80 -21.77
CA GLU A 64 -26.45 11.16 -22.95
C GLU A 64 -25.54 11.09 -24.18
N THR A 65 -24.41 11.81 -24.17
CA THR A 65 -23.40 11.85 -25.23
C THR A 65 -22.20 10.92 -24.94
N GLU A 66 -22.38 9.81 -24.22
CA GLU A 66 -21.31 8.80 -24.00
C GLU A 66 -20.05 9.35 -23.32
N ASN A 67 -20.23 10.25 -22.34
CA ASN A 67 -19.13 10.77 -21.53
C ASN A 67 -19.40 10.54 -20.05
N ILE A 68 -18.34 10.20 -19.32
CA ILE A 68 -18.31 10.12 -17.86
C ILE A 68 -17.67 11.40 -17.33
N THR A 69 -18.38 12.10 -16.46
CA THR A 69 -17.85 13.24 -15.71
C THR A 69 -17.54 12.78 -14.29
N VAL A 70 -16.32 13.02 -13.82
CA VAL A 70 -15.93 12.77 -12.43
C VAL A 70 -15.55 14.08 -11.79
N GLU A 71 -16.19 14.43 -10.69
CA GLU A 71 -15.89 15.61 -9.88
C GLU A 71 -15.54 15.18 -8.45
N LEU A 72 -14.36 15.57 -7.97
CA LEU A 72 -13.94 15.22 -6.62
C LEU A 72 -14.61 16.13 -5.58
N THR A 73 -15.51 15.59 -4.76
CA THR A 73 -16.29 16.35 -3.78
C THR A 73 -15.63 16.45 -2.42
N ALA A 74 -14.79 15.47 -2.06
CA ALA A 74 -14.07 15.45 -0.80
C ALA A 74 -12.74 14.71 -0.92
N GLY A 75 -11.79 15.05 -0.03
CA GLY A 75 -10.61 14.22 0.18
C GLY A 75 -9.40 14.47 -0.70
N GLY A 76 -9.46 15.44 -1.61
CA GLY A 76 -8.39 15.66 -2.60
C GLY A 76 -7.03 16.05 -2.03
N SER A 77 -6.91 16.47 -0.77
CA SER A 77 -5.62 16.93 -0.22
C SER A 77 -4.55 15.85 -0.03
N ASN A 78 -4.90 14.56 -0.12
CA ASN A 78 -3.97 13.45 0.11
C ASN A 78 -4.01 12.41 -1.01
N ILE A 79 -4.40 12.81 -2.22
CA ILE A 79 -4.49 11.94 -3.39
C ILE A 79 -3.61 12.53 -4.49
N ASP A 80 -2.96 11.68 -5.28
CA ASP A 80 -2.14 12.10 -6.41
C ASP A 80 -2.92 12.07 -7.74
N GLY A 81 -4.07 11.39 -7.77
CA GLY A 81 -4.97 11.36 -8.92
C GLY A 81 -6.11 10.35 -8.75
N ILE A 82 -6.83 10.12 -9.84
CA ILE A 82 -7.81 9.03 -9.95
C ILE A 82 -7.42 8.04 -11.04
N ALA A 83 -7.83 6.78 -10.89
CA ALA A 83 -7.62 5.72 -11.85
C ALA A 83 -8.93 4.97 -12.13
N PHE A 84 -9.14 4.60 -13.39
CA PHE A 84 -10.22 3.74 -13.84
C PHE A 84 -9.67 2.33 -14.01
N VAL A 85 -10.23 1.40 -13.24
CA VAL A 85 -9.88 -0.01 -13.26
C VAL A 85 -10.99 -0.76 -13.97
N ASP A 86 -10.63 -1.57 -14.95
CA ASP A 86 -11.59 -2.36 -15.73
C ASP A 86 -12.04 -3.64 -14.99
N SER A 87 -12.90 -4.43 -15.63
CA SER A 87 -13.37 -5.72 -15.09
C SER A 87 -12.25 -6.77 -14.92
N SER A 88 -11.09 -6.58 -15.55
CA SER A 88 -9.93 -7.46 -15.42
C SER A 88 -9.03 -7.10 -14.23
N GLY A 89 -9.24 -5.91 -13.63
CA GLY A 89 -8.47 -5.41 -12.50
C GLY A 89 -7.26 -4.57 -12.91
N GLU A 90 -7.13 -4.21 -14.19
CA GLU A 90 -6.03 -3.39 -14.70
C GLU A 90 -6.45 -1.93 -14.83
N ILE A 91 -5.50 -1.02 -14.62
CA ILE A 91 -5.70 0.42 -14.79
C ILE A 91 -5.72 0.74 -16.29
N THR A 92 -6.86 1.22 -16.77
CA THR A 92 -7.01 1.64 -18.18
C THR A 92 -6.72 3.12 -18.37
N VAL A 93 -7.10 3.95 -17.40
CA VAL A 93 -6.93 5.40 -17.43
C VAL A 93 -6.50 5.86 -16.04
N HIS A 94 -5.53 6.75 -15.97
CA HIS A 94 -5.23 7.49 -14.75
C HIS A 94 -5.14 8.99 -15.08
N ASP A 95 -5.70 9.82 -14.20
CA ASP A 95 -5.64 11.27 -14.31
C ASP A 95 -5.02 11.88 -13.04
N PRO A 96 -3.75 12.33 -13.12
CA PRO A 96 -3.06 12.97 -12.00
C PRO A 96 -3.55 14.41 -11.75
N ASN A 97 -4.41 14.98 -12.61
CA ASN A 97 -4.95 16.33 -12.43
C ASN A 97 -6.14 16.37 -11.47
N LEU A 98 -6.82 15.24 -11.25
CA LEU A 98 -7.89 15.11 -10.25
C LEU A 98 -7.29 14.82 -8.87
N ASN A 99 -6.50 15.77 -8.36
CA ASN A 99 -5.77 15.67 -7.11
C ASN A 99 -6.19 16.71 -6.06
N SER A 100 -7.36 17.33 -6.24
CA SER A 100 -7.85 18.35 -5.31
C SER A 100 -9.36 18.38 -5.27
N THR A 101 -9.93 18.77 -4.13
CA THR A 101 -11.37 18.93 -3.99
C THR A 101 -11.86 20.02 -4.95
N GLY A 102 -12.88 19.71 -5.74
CA GLY A 102 -13.43 20.55 -6.81
C GLY A 102 -12.74 20.38 -8.16
N ALA A 103 -11.71 19.52 -8.26
CA ALA A 103 -11.17 19.12 -9.56
C ALA A 103 -12.17 18.21 -10.27
N ASN A 104 -12.30 18.39 -11.59
CA ASN A 104 -13.19 17.60 -12.42
C ASN A 104 -12.51 17.20 -13.73
N GLY A 105 -12.93 16.05 -14.26
CA GLY A 105 -12.48 15.48 -15.53
C GLY A 105 -13.66 14.93 -16.31
N VAL A 106 -13.55 14.95 -17.64
CA VAL A 106 -14.54 14.37 -18.56
C VAL A 106 -13.82 13.32 -19.38
N TYR A 107 -14.34 12.10 -19.37
CA TYR A 107 -13.74 10.92 -20.01
C TYR A 107 -14.72 10.33 -21.02
N GLY A 108 -14.27 10.03 -22.23
CA GLY A 108 -15.10 9.47 -23.28
C GLY A 108 -15.26 7.96 -23.15
N THR A 109 -16.48 7.44 -23.35
CA THR A 109 -16.78 6.00 -23.24
C THR A 109 -16.77 5.26 -24.57
N LYS A 110 -16.46 5.95 -25.67
CA LYS A 110 -16.17 5.40 -27.00
C LYS A 110 -15.52 6.46 -27.88
N ILE A 111 -14.40 6.11 -28.51
CA ILE A 111 -13.90 6.82 -29.69
C ILE A 111 -14.11 5.91 -30.90
N ASP A 112 -14.88 6.40 -31.88
CA ASP A 112 -14.81 5.91 -33.25
C ASP A 112 -13.34 5.79 -33.65
N SER A 113 -12.87 4.58 -33.97
CA SER A 113 -11.46 4.24 -34.21
C SER A 113 -10.75 5.28 -35.10
N GLY A 114 -10.06 6.26 -34.51
CA GLY A 114 -9.48 7.36 -35.29
C GLY A 114 -9.00 8.58 -34.50
N SER A 115 -9.52 8.83 -33.29
CA SER A 115 -9.07 9.96 -32.47
C SER A 115 -8.00 9.52 -31.47
N GLN A 116 -6.77 10.04 -31.61
CA GLN A 116 -5.72 9.92 -30.60
C GLN A 116 -5.82 11.12 -29.66
N ALA A 117 -6.04 10.88 -28.38
CA ALA A 117 -6.00 11.91 -27.36
C ALA A 117 -4.56 12.39 -27.12
N ALA A 118 -4.38 13.71 -27.05
CA ALA A 118 -3.13 14.33 -26.65
C ALA A 118 -3.02 14.31 -25.12
N ALA A 119 -1.84 13.96 -24.60
CA ALA A 119 -1.57 13.98 -23.16
C ALA A 119 -1.90 15.35 -22.56
N GLY A 120 -2.79 15.38 -21.56
CA GLY A 120 -3.22 16.58 -20.84
C GLY A 120 -4.64 17.07 -21.13
N ASP A 121 -5.37 16.41 -22.03
CA ASP A 121 -6.82 16.54 -22.17
C ASP A 121 -7.43 15.15 -21.86
N ALA A 122 -8.42 15.09 -20.97
CA ALA A 122 -8.99 13.87 -20.39
C ALA A 122 -9.79 13.00 -21.39
N ASP A 123 -9.45 13.00 -22.67
CA ASP A 123 -10.07 12.16 -23.71
C ASP A 123 -9.51 10.72 -23.67
N ALA A 124 -9.45 10.15 -22.47
CA ALA A 124 -9.05 8.76 -22.30
C ALA A 124 -10.24 7.88 -22.66
N VAL A 125 -10.03 7.01 -23.66
CA VAL A 125 -11.09 6.16 -24.21
C VAL A 125 -11.30 4.96 -23.33
N LEU A 126 -12.44 4.93 -22.67
CA LEU A 126 -12.92 3.78 -21.94
C LEU A 126 -13.61 2.84 -22.95
N SER A 127 -13.27 1.56 -22.95
CA SER A 127 -13.69 0.56 -23.95
C SER A 127 -14.33 -0.70 -23.36
N ASP A 128 -14.33 -0.83 -22.04
CA ASP A 128 -14.99 -1.89 -21.28
C ASP A 128 -16.41 -1.45 -20.88
N ASP A 129 -17.26 -2.43 -20.57
CA ASP A 129 -18.65 -2.20 -20.18
C ASP A 129 -18.77 -1.71 -18.72
N SER A 130 -17.73 -1.92 -17.90
CA SER A 130 -17.74 -1.51 -16.49
C SER A 130 -16.38 -1.02 -16.02
N TYR A 131 -16.38 0.02 -15.20
CA TYR A 131 -15.19 0.58 -14.58
C TYR A 131 -15.41 0.88 -13.12
N THR A 132 -14.41 0.55 -12.31
CA THR A 132 -14.33 0.99 -10.92
C THR A 132 -13.32 2.12 -10.82
N ILE A 133 -13.72 3.23 -10.20
CA ILE A 133 -12.91 4.43 -10.08
C ILE A 133 -12.28 4.45 -8.69
N TYR A 134 -10.95 4.56 -8.66
CA TYR A 134 -10.17 4.66 -7.44
C TYR A 134 -9.49 6.03 -7.36
N ALA A 135 -9.49 6.65 -6.19
CA ALA A 135 -8.51 7.69 -5.88
C ALA A 135 -7.25 7.00 -5.34
N TYR A 136 -6.08 7.41 -5.83
CA TYR A 136 -4.81 6.81 -5.44
C TYR A 136 -3.82 7.85 -4.89
N GLN A 137 -2.84 7.36 -4.13
CA GLN A 137 -1.63 8.06 -3.74
C GLN A 137 -0.43 7.22 -4.18
N GLY A 138 0.62 7.87 -4.65
CA GLY A 138 1.80 7.25 -5.24
C GLY A 138 1.79 7.37 -6.76
N SER A 139 2.39 6.39 -7.43
CA SER A 139 2.49 6.35 -8.90
C SER A 139 1.80 5.09 -9.41
N VAL A 140 1.06 5.24 -10.50
CA VAL A 140 0.39 4.15 -11.21
C VAL A 140 0.60 4.35 -12.70
N GLU A 141 0.68 3.27 -13.47
CA GLU A 141 0.73 3.32 -14.93
C GLU A 141 -0.46 2.58 -15.57
N HIS A 142 -0.64 2.78 -16.87
CA HIS A 142 -1.62 2.02 -17.65
C HIS A 142 -1.21 0.55 -17.73
N GLY A 143 -2.15 -0.35 -17.43
CA GLY A 143 -1.95 -1.80 -17.39
C GLY A 143 -1.45 -2.34 -16.05
N ASP A 144 -1.15 -1.47 -15.08
CA ASP A 144 -0.78 -1.90 -13.72
C ASP A 144 -2.02 -2.27 -12.90
N SER A 145 -1.79 -2.94 -11.76
CA SER A 145 -2.82 -3.15 -10.75
C SER A 145 -2.94 -1.91 -9.86
N ILE A 146 -4.15 -1.60 -9.42
CA ILE A 146 -4.37 -0.53 -8.42
C ILE A 146 -3.72 -0.83 -7.06
N ASP A 147 -3.40 -2.09 -6.80
CA ASP A 147 -2.68 -2.53 -5.59
C ASP A 147 -1.20 -2.11 -5.60
N ASP A 148 -0.65 -1.70 -6.75
CA ASP A 148 0.73 -1.21 -6.87
C ASP A 148 0.87 0.25 -6.37
N ALA A 149 -0.26 0.95 -6.16
CA ALA A 149 -0.27 2.27 -5.54
C ALA A 149 0.11 2.19 -4.05
N ASP A 150 0.68 3.27 -3.51
CA ASP A 150 1.00 3.34 -2.07
C ASP A 150 -0.26 3.30 -1.20
N ALA A 151 -1.37 3.84 -1.70
CA ALA A 151 -2.70 3.76 -1.11
C ALA A 151 -3.76 4.01 -2.18
N SER A 152 -4.90 3.33 -2.08
CA SER A 152 -6.05 3.53 -2.96
C SER A 152 -7.37 3.44 -2.19
N VAL A 153 -8.40 4.12 -2.70
CA VAL A 153 -9.77 4.03 -2.18
C VAL A 153 -10.75 4.09 -3.35
N GLU A 154 -11.71 3.19 -3.35
CA GLU A 154 -12.81 3.21 -4.31
C GLU A 154 -13.69 4.43 -4.04
N ILE A 155 -13.91 5.26 -5.08
CA ILE A 155 -14.73 6.47 -5.01
C ILE A 155 -16.04 6.33 -5.79
N GLY A 156 -16.17 5.29 -6.60
CA GLY A 156 -17.41 4.89 -7.25
C GLY A 156 -17.16 3.97 -8.44
N SER A 157 -18.20 3.66 -9.18
CA SER A 157 -18.16 2.80 -10.36
C SER A 157 -19.11 3.29 -11.43
N VAL A 158 -18.85 2.89 -12.66
CA VAL A 158 -19.64 3.17 -13.85
C VAL A 158 -19.92 1.84 -14.54
N GLU A 159 -21.17 1.59 -14.86
CA GLU A 159 -21.59 0.42 -15.62
C GLU A 159 -22.37 0.90 -16.83
N TYR A 160 -21.79 0.72 -18.01
CA TYR A 160 -22.42 1.07 -19.27
C TYR A 160 -23.44 -0.02 -19.64
N ASP A 161 -24.73 0.27 -19.42
CA ASP A 161 -25.81 -0.58 -19.92
C ASP A 161 -25.89 -0.42 -21.44
N ALA A 162 -25.35 -1.39 -22.18
CA ALA A 162 -25.49 -1.39 -23.63
C ALA A 162 -26.98 -1.32 -24.00
N PRO A 163 -27.39 -0.40 -24.90
CA PRO A 163 -28.80 -0.24 -25.22
C PRO A 163 -29.37 -1.58 -25.71
N SER A 164 -30.36 -2.08 -24.97
CA SER A 164 -31.06 -3.32 -25.32
C SER A 164 -31.54 -3.25 -26.78
N PRO A 165 -31.33 -4.31 -27.60
CA PRO A 165 -31.63 -4.30 -29.02
C PRO A 165 -33.13 -4.19 -29.36
#